data_AF-A0A1I1Q024-F1
#
_entry.id   AF-A0A1I1Q024-F1
#
_cell.length_a   1.000
_cell.length_b   1.000
_cell.length_c   1.000
_cell.angle_alpha   90.00
_cell.angle_beta   90.00
_cell.angle_gamma   90.00
#
_symmetry.space_group_name_H-M   'P 1'
#
loop_
_entity.id
_entity.type
_entity.pdbx_description
1 polymer ?
#
loop_
_entity_poly.entity_id
_entity_poly.type
_entity_poly.pdbx_seq_one_letter_code
_entity_poly.pdbx_strand_id
1 'polypeptide(L)'
;MRNCQVRLNMNYEIYIEESSPVRVLSNVIDEIYQKEEYTIVSKWNGAIPEDIMMKIFIYGYMNDSFSSRKIEQLCKRDIHFMWLLDGFGAPDHSTISRFRQKMGEQ
;
A
#
# COMPACT_ATOMS: atom_id res chain seq x y z
N MET A 1 -8.00 10.64 -34.89
CA MET A 1 -8.77 9.59 -34.18
C MET A 1 -8.35 9.62 -32.72
N ARG A 2 -9.29 9.74 -31.77
CA ARG A 2 -8.97 9.64 -30.34
C ARG A 2 -8.71 8.16 -30.04
N ASN A 3 -7.55 7.84 -29.48
CA ASN A 3 -7.26 6.50 -28.98
C ASN A 3 -8.23 6.20 -27.84
N CYS A 4 -9.30 5.46 -28.13
CA CYS A 4 -10.16 4.87 -27.11
C CYS A 4 -9.38 3.74 -26.45
N GLN A 5 -8.54 4.09 -25.48
CA GLN A 5 -7.90 3.11 -24.62
C GLN A 5 -8.98 2.49 -23.74
N VAL A 6 -9.23 1.19 -23.95
CA VAL A 6 -10.06 0.40 -23.05
C VAL A 6 -9.35 0.35 -21.70
N ARG A 7 -9.95 0.95 -20.67
CA ARG A 7 -9.49 0.78 -19.28
C ARG A 7 -10.24 -0.41 -18.70
N LEU A 8 -9.53 -1.51 -18.49
CA LEU A 8 -10.06 -2.64 -17.75
C LEU A 8 -9.84 -2.37 -16.26
N ASN A 9 -10.90 -2.46 -15.47
CA ASN A 9 -10.77 -2.58 -14.01
C ASN A 9 -10.20 -3.98 -13.75
N MET A 10 -8.88 -4.08 -13.64
CA MET A 10 -8.23 -5.36 -13.40
C MET A 10 -8.57 -5.82 -11.98
N ASN A 11 -9.25 -6.94 -11.84
CA ASN A 11 -9.37 -7.62 -10.56
C ASN A 11 -8.05 -8.38 -10.32
N TYR A 12 -7.18 -7.82 -9.47
CA TYR A 12 -5.89 -8.43 -9.14
C TYR A 12 -6.02 -9.69 -8.28
N GLU A 13 -7.16 -9.91 -7.62
CA GLU A 13 -7.37 -11.06 -6.72
C GLU A 13 -7.22 -12.40 -7.44
N ILE A 14 -7.57 -12.44 -8.74
CA ILE A 14 -7.49 -13.64 -9.57
C ILE A 14 -6.03 -14.07 -9.79
N TYR A 15 -5.08 -13.13 -9.70
CA TYR A 15 -3.67 -13.37 -9.97
C TYR A 15 -2.83 -13.60 -8.71
N ILE A 16 -3.41 -13.41 -7.52
CA ILE A 16 -2.72 -13.55 -6.24
C ILE A 16 -3.26 -14.77 -5.51
N GLU A 17 -2.40 -15.78 -5.36
CA GLU A 17 -2.71 -17.00 -4.62
C GLU A 17 -3.20 -16.69 -3.20
N GLU A 18 -4.14 -17.49 -2.70
CA GLU A 18 -4.73 -17.33 -1.37
C GLU A 18 -3.68 -17.45 -0.25
N SER A 19 -2.66 -18.31 -0.44
CA SER A 19 -1.54 -18.49 0.48
C SER A 19 -0.44 -17.44 0.34
N SER A 20 -0.62 -16.42 -0.50
CA SER A 20 0.42 -15.40 -0.71
C SER A 20 0.66 -14.57 0.56
N PRO A 21 1.93 -14.28 0.91
CA PRO A 21 2.27 -13.44 2.07
C PRO A 21 1.59 -12.07 2.08
N VAL A 22 1.26 -11.53 0.90
CA VAL A 22 0.58 -10.23 0.77
C VAL A 22 -0.81 -10.24 1.41
N ARG A 23 -1.54 -11.35 1.30
CA ARG A 23 -2.89 -11.51 1.87
C ARG A 23 -2.82 -11.66 3.39
N VAL A 24 -1.87 -12.47 3.87
CA VAL A 24 -1.62 -12.64 5.31
C VAL A 24 -1.27 -11.30 5.94
N LEU A 25 -0.37 -10.53 5.31
CA LEU A 25 -0.01 -9.20 5.77
C LEU A 25 -1.23 -8.28 5.80
N SER A 26 -2.03 -8.22 4.72
CA SER A 26 -3.21 -7.35 4.70
C SER A 26 -4.14 -7.67 5.87
N ASN A 27 -4.49 -8.94 6.07
CA ASN A 27 -5.38 -9.36 7.15
C ASN A 27 -4.84 -8.97 8.53
N VAL A 28 -3.54 -9.19 8.78
CA VAL A 28 -2.91 -8.81 10.06
C VAL A 28 -2.99 -7.31 10.29
N ILE A 29 -2.73 -6.49 9.26
CA ILE A 29 -2.82 -5.03 9.39
C ILE A 29 -4.28 -4.60 9.57
N ASP A 30 -5.22 -5.21 8.85
CA ASP A 30 -6.64 -4.92 9.00
C ASP A 30 -7.13 -5.19 10.42
N GLU A 31 -6.74 -6.33 11.02
CA GLU A 31 -7.06 -6.67 12.41
C GLU A 31 -6.45 -5.69 13.43
N ILE A 32 -5.27 -5.14 13.14
CA ILE A 32 -4.62 -4.14 14.00
C ILE A 32 -5.39 -2.81 13.93
N TYR A 33 -5.68 -2.33 12.72
CA TYR A 33 -6.34 -1.04 12.51
C TYR A 33 -7.85 -1.06 12.82
N GLN A 34 -8.48 -2.23 12.88
CA GLN A 34 -9.87 -2.38 13.32
C GLN A 34 -10.05 -2.11 14.82
N LYS A 35 -8.98 -2.21 15.64
CA LYS A 35 -9.05 -1.89 17.06
C LYS A 35 -9.12 -0.37 17.24
N GLU A 36 -10.22 0.12 17.83
CA GLU A 36 -10.52 1.55 18.01
C GLU A 36 -9.37 2.38 18.63
N GLU A 37 -8.52 1.73 19.43
CA GLU A 37 -7.34 2.34 20.05
C GLU A 37 -6.35 2.92 19.03
N TYR A 38 -6.22 2.32 17.84
CA TYR A 38 -5.32 2.78 16.78
C TYR A 38 -5.96 3.86 15.88
N THR A 39 -7.28 3.78 15.66
CA THR A 39 -8.02 4.76 14.84
C THR A 39 -8.01 6.16 15.47
N ILE A 40 -7.96 6.25 16.80
CA ILE A 40 -8.00 7.53 17.54
C ILE A 40 -6.63 8.25 17.54
N VAL A 41 -5.54 7.55 17.24
CA VAL A 41 -4.16 8.05 17.39
C VAL A 41 -3.49 8.41 16.05
N SER A 42 -4.08 8.02 14.90
CA SER A 42 -3.50 8.30 13.58
C SER A 42 -3.38 9.81 13.32
N LYS A 43 -2.13 10.32 13.28
CA LYS A 43 -1.81 11.71 12.88
C LYS A 43 -1.55 11.85 11.38
N TRP A 44 -1.69 10.75 10.63
CA TRP A 44 -1.50 10.75 9.19
C TRP A 44 -2.66 11.46 8.48
N ASN A 45 -2.32 12.38 7.56
CA ASN A 45 -3.29 13.18 6.81
C ASN A 45 -3.05 13.12 5.29
N GLY A 46 -2.49 12.00 4.80
CA GLY A 46 -2.26 11.78 3.38
C GLY A 46 -3.54 11.42 2.62
N ALA A 47 -3.48 11.51 1.28
CA ALA A 47 -4.59 11.12 0.41
C ALA A 47 -4.86 9.60 0.42
N ILE A 48 -3.85 8.81 0.77
CA ILE A 48 -3.97 7.36 0.95
C ILE A 48 -4.12 7.10 2.45
N PRO A 49 -5.10 6.28 2.88
CA PRO A 49 -5.29 5.85 4.27
C PRO A 49 -4.02 5.30 4.94
N GLU A 50 -3.95 5.43 6.27
CA GLU A 50 -2.77 5.03 7.05
C GLU A 50 -2.52 3.52 7.02
N ASP A 51 -3.57 2.73 7.12
CA ASP A 51 -3.56 1.26 7.04
C ASP A 51 -3.00 0.78 5.70
N ILE A 52 -3.44 1.37 4.58
CA ILE A 52 -2.92 1.06 3.24
C ILE A 52 -1.44 1.45 3.13
N MET A 53 -1.07 2.64 3.61
CA MET A 53 0.33 3.07 3.64
C MET A 53 1.20 2.12 4.48
N MET A 54 0.69 1.66 5.62
CA MET A 54 1.37 0.69 6.48
C MET A 54 1.56 -0.66 5.77
N LYS A 55 0.53 -1.19 5.11
CA LYS A 55 0.63 -2.44 4.32
C LYS A 55 1.73 -2.34 3.28
N ILE A 56 1.75 -1.28 2.47
CA ILE A 56 2.77 -1.05 1.44
C ILE A 56 4.16 -0.93 2.06
N PHE A 57 4.26 -0.24 3.19
CA PHE A 57 5.52 0.00 3.87
C PHE A 57 6.15 -1.28 4.40
N ILE A 58 5.38 -2.07 5.15
CA ILE A 58 5.83 -3.34 5.71
C ILE A 58 6.10 -4.35 4.60
N TYR A 59 5.22 -4.46 3.61
CA TYR A 59 5.44 -5.37 2.48
C TYR A 59 6.69 -4.99 1.69
N GLY A 60 6.96 -3.69 1.51
CA GLY A 60 8.22 -3.20 0.94
C GLY A 60 9.44 -3.72 1.70
N TYR A 61 9.41 -3.67 3.03
CA TYR A 61 10.52 -4.11 3.87
C TYR A 61 10.68 -5.62 3.89
N MET A 62 9.58 -6.38 3.84
CA MET A 62 9.61 -7.84 3.69
C MET A 62 10.25 -8.28 2.36
N ASN A 63 10.28 -7.40 1.35
CA ASN A 63 10.87 -7.64 0.03
C ASN A 63 12.16 -6.82 -0.19
N ASP A 64 12.93 -6.55 0.89
CA ASP A 64 14.21 -5.83 0.88
C ASP A 64 14.19 -4.45 0.19
N SER A 65 13.01 -3.85 0.07
CA SER A 65 12.78 -2.60 -0.66
C SER A 65 12.64 -1.43 0.30
N PHE A 66 13.78 -0.96 0.79
CA PHE A 66 13.84 0.11 1.78
C PHE A 66 13.77 1.53 1.18
N SER A 67 14.10 1.72 -0.09
CA SER A 67 14.08 3.04 -0.73
C SER A 67 12.65 3.47 -1.06
N SER A 68 12.26 4.69 -0.67
CA SER A 68 10.95 5.26 -1.02
C SER A 68 10.71 5.30 -2.53
N ARG A 69 11.75 5.56 -3.32
CA ARG A 69 11.69 5.51 -4.79
C ARG A 69 11.49 4.09 -5.31
N LYS A 70 12.07 3.09 -4.65
CA LYS A 70 11.88 1.68 -5.02
C LYS A 70 10.45 1.23 -4.72
N ILE A 71 9.93 1.59 -3.54
CA ILE A 71 8.54 1.32 -3.17
C ILE A 71 7.58 2.01 -4.15
N GLU A 72 7.80 3.28 -4.52
CA GLU A 72 7.00 3.97 -5.55
C GLU A 72 6.98 3.19 -6.87
N GLN A 73 8.12 2.65 -7.31
CA GLN A 73 8.20 1.85 -8.53
C GLN A 73 7.44 0.53 -8.41
N LEU A 74 7.50 -0.13 -7.25
CA LEU A 74 6.75 -1.36 -6.98
C LEU A 74 5.24 -1.10 -7.00
N CYS A 75 4.76 -0.04 -6.35
CA CYS A 75 3.37 0.40 -6.41
C CYS A 75 2.84 0.63 -7.83
N LYS A 76 3.72 0.92 -8.80
CA LYS A 76 3.35 1.16 -10.20
C LYS A 76 3.45 -0.07 -11.10
N ARG A 77 4.13 -1.14 -10.67
CA ARG A 77 4.50 -2.26 -11.58
C ARG A 77 4.23 -3.63 -11.01
N ASP A 78 4.23 -3.77 -9.70
CA ASP A 78 4.08 -5.04 -9.00
C ASP A 78 2.62 -5.27 -8.62
N ILE A 79 2.08 -6.43 -8.99
CA ILE A 79 0.67 -6.77 -8.79
C ILE A 79 0.28 -6.86 -7.32
N HIS A 80 1.20 -7.26 -6.43
CA HIS A 80 0.92 -7.35 -5.00
C HIS A 80 0.76 -5.96 -4.40
N PHE A 81 1.62 -5.01 -4.80
CA PHE A 81 1.50 -3.62 -4.35
C PHE A 81 0.29 -2.92 -4.96
N MET A 82 -0.03 -3.20 -6.23
CA MET A 82 -1.26 -2.70 -6.85
C MET A 82 -2.52 -3.20 -6.15
N TRP A 83 -2.52 -4.45 -5.69
CA TRP A 83 -3.61 -5.01 -4.91
C TRP A 83 -3.70 -4.38 -3.51
N LEU A 84 -2.58 -4.22 -2.82
CA LEU A 84 -2.53 -3.55 -1.50
C LEU A 84 -3.02 -2.09 -1.55
N LEU A 85 -2.87 -1.43 -2.69
CA LEU A 85 -3.37 -0.07 -2.89
C LEU A 85 -4.89 0.04 -2.91
N ASP A 86 -5.63 -1.08 -3.03
CA ASP A 86 -7.10 -1.10 -3.01
C ASP A 86 -7.76 -0.03 -3.90
N GLY A 87 -7.24 0.12 -5.13
CA GLY A 87 -7.74 1.09 -6.10
C GLY A 87 -7.24 2.53 -5.92
N PHE A 88 -6.50 2.84 -4.85
CA PHE A 88 -5.79 4.11 -4.72
C PHE A 88 -4.64 4.22 -5.73
N GLY A 89 -4.34 5.44 -6.15
CA GLY A 89 -3.19 5.71 -7.00
C GLY A 89 -1.87 5.44 -6.27
N ALA A 90 -0.85 5.00 -7.00
CA ALA A 90 0.48 4.77 -6.41
C ALA A 90 1.04 6.06 -5.76
N PRO A 91 1.41 6.03 -4.47
CA PRO A 91 1.97 7.19 -3.79
C PRO A 91 3.33 7.54 -4.39
N ASP A 92 3.65 8.84 -4.40
CA ASP A 92 4.98 9.29 -4.76
C ASP A 92 6.00 9.00 -3.64
N HIS A 93 7.29 8.93 -3.99
CA HIS A 93 8.37 8.69 -3.03
C HIS A 93 8.41 9.73 -1.91
N SER A 94 7.95 10.98 -2.15
CA SER A 94 7.85 12.01 -1.12
C SER A 94 6.80 11.68 -0.06
N THR A 95 5.65 11.16 -0.47
CA THR A 95 4.55 10.73 0.41
C THR A 95 5.01 9.55 1.26
N ILE A 96 5.66 8.56 0.63
CA ILE A 96 6.25 7.42 1.34
C ILE A 96 7.32 7.87 2.35
N SER A 97 8.16 8.84 1.97
CA SER A 97 9.19 9.38 2.86
C SER A 97 8.59 10.15 4.04
N ARG A 98 7.54 10.95 3.81
CA ARG A 98 6.83 11.69 4.86
C ARG A 98 6.13 10.73 5.83
N PHE A 99 5.49 9.70 5.29
CA PHE A 99 4.87 8.63 6.09
C PHE A 99 5.91 7.97 7.01
N ARG A 100 7.05 7.55 6.44
CA ARG A 100 8.16 6.96 7.21
C ARG A 100 8.63 7.85 8.35
N GLN A 101 8.84 9.13 8.07
CA GLN A 101 9.27 10.09 9.08
C GLN A 101 8.28 10.16 10.23
N LYS A 102 6.97 10.20 9.93
CA LYS A 102 5.93 10.26 10.96
C LYS A 102 5.84 9.00 11.81
N MET A 103 6.14 7.83 11.25
CA MET A 103 6.19 6.57 12.00
C MET A 103 7.43 6.46 12.91
N GLY A 104 8.57 7.03 12.50
CA GLY A 104 9.80 7.02 13.29
C GLY A 104 9.89 8.13 14.34
N GLU A 105 9.00 9.12 14.30
CA GLU A 105 8.89 10.22 15.27
C GLU A 105 7.98 9.89 16.46
N GLN A 106 7.54 8.63 16.62
CA GLN A 106 6.71 8.15 17.73
C GLN A 106 7.54 7.72 18.94
#